data_AF-R4UIC3-F1
#
_entry.id   AF-R4UIC3-F1
#
_cell.length_a   1.000
_cell.length_b   1.000
_cell.length_c   1.000
_cell.angle_alpha   90.00
_cell.angle_beta   90.00
_cell.angle_gamma   90.00
#
_symmetry.space_group_name_H-M   'P 1'
#
loop_
_entity.id
_entity.type
_entity.pdbx_description
1 polymer ?
#
loop_
_entity_poly.entity_id
_entity_poly.type
_entity_poly.pdbx_seq_one_letter_code
_entity_poly.pdbx_strand_id
1 'polypeptide(L)'
;MKKLLSLLGTVAIGGTGVTTVVSCSANVSDNDTNENNNNDQDILLAIAKEIKTLLNDKLFKNYIDSGDDVNLPIIYEKVDNINDSYELNNTKPDDKNILNYLSDVVTKVITEVNQIIKKEYSNYYQNSNPIEYNSNDLKATIKYVDLENLMSDLNINIPEIQNTKMVGIELNLSYKVNLKELNKSDSLYKSSNVTNNIDAATLLNNKIYLFLQTELNKFMTENAEIDLNKTEEFKKIYNSFDISSLTSLGDAIKNKFQNFIKDSDLQKYKIKFNSTEFLANTKSFFDNNDNFSKWANNNGAINSNWTISIINQYLANSMPYLFFGTGDSSNLENLTADTFVNKYLENNIPGFNIEDGQFITLLTFNLDLSFINLYGMNLSGLMSTRVEESNQVFEGKITLSKEALNQKLQNYGKIIVEFYKNYSAHLEKYKTSLKVSTEIFEKLKTSEDKSAKFLFKTLKDDFINNPIFKNLEDINIFDINNNKSTGTYVLQEDGSLYLGYKRDSNDRRFGWTLNFTFGSNQNIRYTSNFYFPESSLTIISTN
;
A
#
# COMPACT_ATOMS: atom_id res chain seq x y z
N MET A 1 -18.55 -16.78 -8.65
CA MET A 1 -18.50 -17.71 -7.50
C MET A 1 -17.10 -18.22 -7.14
N LYS A 2 -16.09 -18.23 -8.03
CA LYS A 2 -14.75 -18.80 -7.70
C LYS A 2 -13.79 -17.88 -6.93
N LYS A 3 -13.97 -16.55 -6.89
CA LYS A 3 -13.08 -15.61 -6.19
C LYS A 3 -13.66 -14.93 -4.95
N LEU A 4 -14.98 -15.02 -4.72
CA LEU A 4 -15.60 -14.44 -3.52
C LEU A 4 -15.10 -15.13 -2.23
N LEU A 5 -14.70 -16.40 -2.33
CA LEU A 5 -14.05 -17.14 -1.24
C LEU A 5 -12.55 -16.80 -1.07
N SER A 6 -11.88 -16.20 -2.06
CA SER A 6 -10.49 -15.76 -1.93
C SER A 6 -10.35 -14.32 -1.42
N LEU A 7 -11.41 -13.50 -1.54
CA LEU A 7 -11.45 -12.11 -1.10
C LEU A 7 -11.60 -11.94 0.43
N LEU A 8 -11.93 -13.00 1.17
CA LEU A 8 -11.98 -12.97 2.63
C LEU A 8 -10.59 -13.02 3.29
N GLY A 9 -9.50 -13.03 2.50
CA GLY A 9 -8.12 -13.13 2.99
C GLY A 9 -7.14 -12.14 2.39
N THR A 10 -7.58 -11.11 1.65
CA THR A 10 -6.70 -10.23 0.87
C THR A 10 -7.11 -8.76 0.88
N VAL A 11 -6.45 -7.89 1.67
CA VAL A 11 -5.98 -6.54 1.28
C VAL A 11 -4.91 -6.05 2.27
N ALA A 12 -3.68 -5.80 1.82
CA ALA A 12 -2.73 -4.92 2.51
C ALA A 12 -2.89 -3.50 1.98
N ILE A 13 -3.01 -2.56 2.91
CA ILE A 13 -3.21 -1.14 2.66
C ILE A 13 -1.92 -0.54 2.11
N GLY A 14 -1.87 -0.37 0.78
CA GLY A 14 -0.95 0.54 0.11
C GLY A 14 -1.76 1.65 -0.54
N GLY A 15 -2.25 2.60 0.26
CA GLY A 15 -3.02 3.74 -0.21
C GLY A 15 -2.32 5.05 0.13
N THR A 16 -1.62 5.64 -0.82
CA THR A 16 -1.15 7.02 -0.75
C THR A 16 -2.12 7.97 -1.40
N GLY A 17 -2.22 9.15 -0.79
CA GLY A 17 -3.23 10.15 -1.05
C GLY A 17 -3.96 10.47 0.25
N VAL A 18 -3.95 11.74 0.67
CA VAL A 18 -4.80 12.23 1.77
C VAL A 18 -6.23 11.93 1.36
N THR A 19 -6.79 10.84 1.88
CA THR A 19 -8.08 10.30 1.46
C THR A 19 -9.04 10.41 2.64
N THR A 20 -10.07 11.23 2.47
CA THR A 20 -11.18 11.29 3.41
C THR A 20 -12.16 10.17 3.04
N VAL A 21 -12.17 9.09 3.80
CA VAL A 21 -13.31 8.17 3.79
C VAL A 21 -14.44 8.88 4.52
N VAL A 22 -15.45 9.35 3.79
CA VAL A 22 -16.63 9.96 4.40
C VAL A 22 -17.71 8.91 4.51
N SER A 23 -17.86 8.30 5.69
CA SER A 23 -19.11 7.64 6.05
C SER A 23 -20.12 8.75 6.41
N CYS A 24 -21.08 9.03 5.53
CA CYS A 24 -22.23 9.82 5.95
C CYS A 24 -23.07 8.92 6.85
N SER A 25 -22.93 9.07 8.16
CA SER A 25 -23.92 8.55 9.10
C SER A 25 -25.20 9.35 8.88
N ALA A 26 -26.14 8.80 8.11
CA ALA A 26 -27.52 9.23 8.25
C ALA A 26 -27.93 8.94 9.69
N ASN A 27 -28.37 9.96 10.42
CA ASN A 27 -29.00 9.79 11.73
C ASN A 27 -30.28 8.97 11.52
N VAL A 28 -30.15 7.65 11.62
CA VAL A 28 -31.27 6.75 11.81
C VAL A 28 -31.16 6.25 13.24
N SER A 29 -32.11 6.70 14.04
CA SER A 29 -32.39 6.20 15.38
C SER A 29 -32.55 4.68 15.36
N ASP A 30 -31.75 4.05 16.21
CA ASP A 30 -31.86 2.70 16.77
C ASP A 30 -31.95 1.48 15.84
N ASN A 31 -31.00 0.56 16.12
CA ASN A 31 -30.95 -0.84 15.71
C ASN A 31 -30.64 -1.11 14.23
N ASP A 32 -29.38 -0.86 13.80
CA ASP A 32 -28.73 -1.81 12.89
C ASP A 32 -27.19 -1.72 12.92
N THR A 33 -26.62 -2.75 13.55
CA THR A 33 -25.35 -3.45 13.25
C THR A 33 -24.19 -2.72 12.52
N ASN A 34 -23.30 -2.14 13.32
CA ASN A 34 -21.93 -1.73 12.97
C ASN A 34 -20.96 -2.90 12.59
N GLU A 35 -21.45 -4.05 12.11
CA GLU A 35 -20.63 -5.26 11.81
C GLU A 35 -20.22 -5.43 10.34
N ASN A 36 -20.87 -4.73 9.40
CA ASN A 36 -20.54 -4.83 7.96
C ASN A 36 -19.46 -3.85 7.50
N ASN A 37 -19.26 -2.74 8.21
CA ASN A 37 -18.49 -1.61 7.68
C ASN A 37 -16.99 -1.88 7.49
N ASN A 38 -16.33 -2.68 8.33
CA ASN A 38 -14.88 -2.94 8.18
C ASN A 38 -14.58 -3.89 7.00
N ASN A 39 -15.41 -4.92 6.79
CA ASN A 39 -15.25 -5.79 5.62
C ASN A 39 -15.60 -5.05 4.33
N ASP A 40 -16.62 -4.21 4.37
CA ASP A 40 -17.00 -3.39 3.23
C ASP A 40 -15.92 -2.35 2.91
N GLN A 41 -15.19 -1.82 3.89
CA GLN A 41 -14.02 -0.96 3.64
C GLN A 41 -12.90 -1.70 2.91
N ASP A 42 -12.56 -2.91 3.33
CA ASP A 42 -11.53 -3.72 2.65
C ASP A 42 -11.94 -4.07 1.22
N ILE A 43 -13.20 -4.48 1.03
CA ILE A 43 -13.76 -4.75 -0.31
C ILE A 43 -13.77 -3.48 -1.16
N LEU A 44 -14.13 -2.33 -0.59
CA LEU A 44 -14.09 -1.04 -1.29
C LEU A 44 -12.66 -0.70 -1.75
N LEU A 45 -11.65 -0.95 -0.91
CA LEU A 45 -10.24 -0.71 -1.27
C LEU A 45 -9.76 -1.67 -2.37
N ALA A 46 -10.14 -2.95 -2.31
CA ALA A 46 -9.83 -3.93 -3.36
C ALA A 46 -10.45 -3.51 -4.70
N ILE A 47 -11.73 -3.15 -4.69
CA ILE A 47 -12.46 -2.66 -5.87
C ILE A 47 -11.82 -1.36 -6.39
N ALA A 48 -11.43 -0.44 -5.51
CA ALA A 48 -10.76 0.80 -5.91
C ALA A 48 -9.40 0.54 -6.60
N LYS A 49 -8.58 -0.39 -6.06
CA LYS A 49 -7.32 -0.81 -6.69
C LYS A 49 -7.57 -1.42 -8.07
N GLU A 50 -8.55 -2.31 -8.18
CA GLU A 50 -8.91 -2.96 -9.46
C GLU A 50 -9.44 -1.96 -10.50
N ILE A 51 -10.31 -1.04 -10.09
CA ILE A 51 -10.80 0.06 -10.92
C ILE A 51 -9.63 0.90 -11.42
N LYS A 52 -8.72 1.31 -10.54
CA LYS A 52 -7.57 2.14 -10.93
C LYS A 52 -6.71 1.43 -11.98
N THR A 53 -6.42 0.13 -11.80
CA THR A 53 -5.71 -0.69 -12.79
C THR A 53 -6.45 -0.73 -14.12
N LEU A 54 -7.75 -1.05 -14.12
CA LEU A 54 -8.55 -1.13 -15.34
C LEU A 54 -8.67 0.22 -16.06
N LEU A 55 -8.77 1.32 -15.32
CA LEU A 55 -8.78 2.67 -15.88
C LEU A 55 -7.41 3.01 -16.48
N ASN A 56 -6.31 2.71 -15.80
CA ASN A 56 -4.94 2.90 -16.32
C ASN A 56 -4.70 2.16 -17.65
N ASP A 57 -5.21 0.93 -17.75
CA ASP A 57 -5.05 0.06 -18.91
C ASP A 57 -5.94 0.48 -20.09
N LYS A 58 -7.15 1.00 -19.81
CA LYS A 58 -8.17 1.28 -20.84
C LYS A 58 -8.25 2.74 -21.26
N LEU A 59 -7.88 3.69 -20.41
CA LEU A 59 -7.95 5.12 -20.73
C LEU A 59 -6.80 5.54 -21.62
N PHE A 60 -7.17 6.04 -22.81
CA PHE A 60 -6.33 6.59 -23.87
C PHE A 60 -5.19 5.67 -24.33
N LYS A 61 -5.14 5.46 -25.65
CA LYS A 61 -3.94 4.90 -26.28
C LYS A 61 -2.78 5.90 -26.16
N ASN A 62 -1.60 5.45 -26.52
CA ASN A 62 -0.38 6.27 -26.60
C ASN A 62 -0.55 7.54 -27.45
N TYR A 63 -1.50 7.51 -28.40
CA TYR A 63 -1.85 8.63 -29.28
C TYR A 63 -3.37 8.78 -29.41
N ILE A 64 -3.80 10.04 -29.55
CA ILE A 64 -5.16 10.44 -29.93
C ILE A 64 -5.05 11.00 -31.34
N ASP A 65 -5.86 10.50 -32.28
CA ASP A 65 -5.93 11.07 -33.62
C ASP A 65 -6.68 12.39 -33.56
N SER A 66 -6.05 13.48 -34.00
CA SER A 66 -6.76 14.77 -34.14
C SER A 66 -7.91 14.72 -35.14
N GLY A 67 -7.96 13.71 -36.01
CA GLY A 67 -9.09 13.42 -36.90
C GLY A 67 -10.28 12.74 -36.23
N ASP A 68 -10.15 12.26 -34.98
CA ASP A 68 -11.25 11.58 -34.27
C ASP A 68 -12.40 12.53 -33.92
N ASP A 69 -12.15 13.85 -33.83
CA ASP A 69 -13.16 14.88 -33.59
C ASP A 69 -12.78 16.20 -34.27
N VAL A 70 -13.77 16.88 -34.86
CA VAL A 70 -13.57 18.12 -35.63
C VAL A 70 -12.98 19.28 -34.80
N ASN A 71 -13.12 19.25 -33.47
CA ASN A 71 -12.63 20.30 -32.58
C ASN A 71 -11.18 20.05 -32.11
N LEU A 72 -10.68 18.81 -32.19
CA LEU A 72 -9.34 18.47 -31.70
C LEU A 72 -8.21 19.23 -32.43
N PRO A 73 -8.25 19.48 -33.75
CA PRO A 73 -7.16 20.19 -34.43
C PRO A 73 -6.88 21.60 -33.89
N ILE A 74 -7.86 22.25 -33.25
CA ILE A 74 -7.71 23.58 -32.63
C ILE A 74 -6.67 23.56 -31.50
N ILE A 75 -6.41 22.38 -30.91
CA ILE A 75 -5.46 22.20 -29.80
C ILE A 75 -4.03 22.65 -30.17
N TYR A 76 -3.66 22.55 -31.45
CA TYR A 76 -2.33 22.93 -31.94
C TYR A 76 -2.07 24.43 -31.88
N GLU A 77 -3.11 25.24 -31.82
CA GLU A 77 -3.01 26.70 -31.76
C GLU A 77 -2.97 27.23 -30.32
N LYS A 78 -3.14 26.36 -29.31
CA LYS A 78 -3.23 26.74 -27.89
C LYS A 78 -1.87 26.88 -27.23
N VAL A 79 -0.83 26.31 -27.82
CA VAL A 79 0.52 26.25 -27.26
C VAL A 79 1.55 26.45 -28.37
N ASP A 80 2.68 27.07 -28.01
CA ASP A 80 3.81 27.30 -28.91
C ASP A 80 5.13 27.25 -28.12
N ASN A 81 6.24 27.61 -28.77
CA ASN A 81 7.57 27.62 -28.14
C ASN A 81 7.75 28.70 -27.05
N ILE A 82 6.82 29.66 -26.94
CA ILE A 82 6.81 30.72 -25.91
C ILE A 82 5.84 30.33 -24.79
N ASN A 83 4.62 29.93 -25.15
CA ASN A 83 3.55 29.47 -24.28
C ASN A 83 3.48 27.94 -24.32
N ASP A 84 4.44 27.29 -23.63
CA ASP A 84 4.66 25.84 -23.74
C ASP A 84 3.61 24.98 -23.02
N SER A 85 2.62 25.61 -22.37
CA SER A 85 1.56 24.94 -21.60
C SER A 85 0.26 25.75 -21.58
N TYR A 86 -0.87 25.07 -21.72
CA TYR A 86 -2.20 25.68 -21.66
C TYR A 86 -3.22 24.76 -20.98
N GLU A 87 -3.83 25.18 -19.87
CA GLU A 87 -4.91 24.44 -19.21
C GLU A 87 -6.25 24.78 -19.88
N LEU A 88 -6.98 23.75 -20.34
CA LEU A 88 -8.27 23.94 -20.99
C LEU A 88 -9.29 24.51 -20.00
N ASN A 89 -10.03 25.54 -20.43
CA ASN A 89 -11.00 26.23 -19.58
C ASN A 89 -12.44 25.98 -20.05
N ASN A 90 -13.24 25.32 -19.22
CA ASN A 90 -14.64 24.97 -19.52
C ASN A 90 -15.58 26.19 -19.74
N THR A 91 -15.12 27.42 -19.49
CA THR A 91 -15.85 28.66 -19.81
C THR A 91 -15.63 29.14 -21.25
N LYS A 92 -14.58 28.68 -21.94
CA LYS A 92 -14.28 29.03 -23.33
C LYS A 92 -14.91 28.01 -24.28
N PRO A 93 -15.65 28.42 -25.33
CA PRO A 93 -16.37 27.49 -26.21
C PRO A 93 -15.50 26.39 -26.83
N ASP A 94 -14.35 26.75 -27.42
CA ASP A 94 -13.48 25.77 -28.08
C ASP A 94 -12.87 24.77 -27.08
N ASP A 95 -12.39 25.28 -25.95
CA ASP A 95 -11.81 24.46 -24.88
C ASP A 95 -12.86 23.51 -24.29
N LYS A 96 -14.11 23.98 -24.13
CA LYS A 96 -15.23 23.17 -23.68
C LYS A 96 -15.55 22.04 -24.67
N ASN A 97 -15.49 22.28 -25.97
CA ASN A 97 -15.71 21.24 -26.97
C ASN A 97 -14.64 20.14 -26.87
N ILE A 98 -13.37 20.52 -26.71
CA ILE A 98 -12.26 19.57 -26.52
C ILE A 98 -12.47 18.78 -25.20
N LEU A 99 -12.81 19.46 -24.10
CA LEU A 99 -13.08 18.82 -22.81
C LEU A 99 -14.27 17.85 -22.89
N ASN A 100 -15.32 18.19 -23.63
CA ASN A 100 -16.46 17.30 -23.84
C ASN A 100 -16.04 16.01 -24.56
N TYR A 101 -15.27 16.13 -25.65
CA TYR A 101 -14.74 14.95 -26.35
C TYR A 101 -13.91 14.05 -25.41
N LEU A 102 -12.97 14.64 -24.66
CA LEU A 102 -12.14 13.89 -23.72
C LEU A 102 -12.99 13.23 -22.62
N SER A 103 -14.00 13.94 -22.13
CA SER A 103 -14.93 13.41 -21.13
C SER A 103 -15.81 12.29 -21.68
N ASP A 104 -16.21 12.33 -22.95
CA ASP A 104 -16.98 11.25 -23.58
C ASP A 104 -16.15 9.97 -23.69
N VAL A 105 -14.87 10.10 -24.05
CA VAL A 105 -13.90 8.98 -24.06
C VAL A 105 -13.77 8.39 -22.64
N VAL A 106 -13.58 9.24 -21.64
CA VAL A 106 -13.48 8.82 -20.23
C VAL A 106 -14.75 8.11 -19.78
N THR A 107 -15.93 8.68 -20.07
CA THR A 107 -17.23 8.15 -19.68
C THR A 107 -17.49 6.77 -20.29
N LYS A 108 -17.10 6.58 -21.55
CA LYS A 108 -17.19 5.28 -22.23
C LYS A 108 -16.34 4.23 -21.51
N VAL A 109 -15.09 4.55 -21.17
CA VAL A 109 -14.21 3.63 -20.45
C VAL A 109 -14.73 3.34 -19.04
N ILE A 110 -15.19 4.35 -18.30
CA ILE A 110 -15.81 4.17 -16.99
C ILE A 110 -17.04 3.26 -17.07
N THR A 111 -17.85 3.40 -18.14
CA THR A 111 -19.01 2.52 -18.36
C THR A 111 -18.59 1.06 -18.55
N GLU A 112 -17.54 0.80 -19.33
CA GLU A 112 -16.97 -0.54 -19.50
C GLU A 112 -16.43 -1.10 -18.17
N VAL A 113 -15.64 -0.31 -17.43
CA VAL A 113 -15.09 -0.73 -16.14
C VAL A 113 -16.21 -1.02 -15.13
N ASN A 114 -17.24 -0.17 -15.07
CA ASN A 114 -18.42 -0.39 -14.26
C ASN A 114 -19.08 -1.74 -14.58
N GLN A 115 -19.21 -2.11 -15.86
CA GLN A 115 -19.78 -3.40 -16.25
C GLN A 115 -18.91 -4.59 -15.80
N ILE A 116 -17.59 -4.47 -15.93
CA ILE A 116 -16.63 -5.51 -15.48
C ILE A 116 -16.75 -5.72 -13.98
N ILE A 117 -16.64 -4.65 -13.19
CA ILE A 117 -16.71 -4.70 -11.72
C ILE A 117 -18.08 -5.20 -11.26
N LYS A 118 -19.19 -4.73 -11.87
CA LYS A 118 -20.53 -5.25 -11.57
C LYS A 118 -20.65 -6.75 -11.80
N LYS A 119 -20.03 -7.28 -12.83
CA LYS A 119 -20.06 -8.72 -13.13
C LYS A 119 -19.25 -9.52 -12.10
N GLU A 120 -18.09 -9.01 -11.69
CA GLU A 120 -17.22 -9.66 -10.71
C GLU A 120 -17.80 -9.62 -9.29
N TYR A 121 -18.41 -8.48 -8.93
CA TYR A 121 -18.94 -8.16 -7.60
C TYR A 121 -20.48 -8.02 -7.61
N SER A 122 -21.17 -8.89 -8.36
CA SER A 122 -22.61 -8.76 -8.66
C SER A 122 -23.52 -8.76 -7.44
N ASN A 123 -23.09 -9.36 -6.34
CA ASN A 123 -23.80 -9.35 -5.06
C ASN A 123 -23.84 -7.97 -4.39
N TYR A 124 -22.90 -7.07 -4.73
CA TYR A 124 -22.82 -5.72 -4.16
C TYR A 124 -23.44 -4.63 -5.04
N TYR A 125 -23.62 -4.90 -6.34
CA TYR A 125 -24.04 -3.90 -7.33
C TYR A 125 -25.30 -4.32 -8.10
N GLN A 126 -26.40 -4.53 -7.38
CA GLN A 126 -27.68 -4.84 -8.01
C GLN A 126 -28.26 -3.63 -8.76
N ASN A 127 -28.25 -2.45 -8.10
CA ASN A 127 -28.87 -1.21 -8.61
C ASN A 127 -27.96 0.03 -8.52
N SER A 128 -26.66 -0.15 -8.25
CA SER A 128 -25.69 0.94 -8.11
C SER A 128 -24.51 0.77 -9.06
N ASN A 129 -23.82 1.86 -9.39
CA ASN A 129 -22.58 1.83 -10.16
C ASN A 129 -21.36 1.85 -9.22
N PRO A 130 -20.34 0.99 -9.47
CA PRO A 130 -19.09 1.02 -8.73
C PRO A 130 -18.35 2.37 -8.80
N ILE A 131 -18.38 3.02 -9.96
CA ILE A 131 -17.73 4.31 -10.21
C ILE A 131 -18.79 5.37 -10.46
N GLU A 132 -18.65 6.48 -9.74
CA GLU A 132 -19.30 7.75 -10.00
C GLU A 132 -18.25 8.75 -10.50
N TYR A 133 -18.55 9.41 -11.62
CA TYR A 133 -17.68 10.37 -12.28
C TYR A 133 -18.50 11.55 -12.77
N ASN A 134 -17.99 12.75 -12.50
CA ASN A 134 -18.55 14.00 -13.00
C ASN A 134 -17.63 14.55 -14.09
N SER A 135 -18.18 14.71 -15.29
CA SER A 135 -17.44 15.22 -16.46
C SER A 135 -16.80 16.59 -16.24
N ASN A 136 -17.37 17.40 -15.34
CA ASN A 136 -16.83 18.72 -15.03
C ASN A 136 -15.56 18.68 -14.17
N ASP A 137 -15.24 17.53 -13.56
CA ASP A 137 -14.06 17.36 -12.72
C ASP A 137 -12.81 16.96 -13.53
N LEU A 138 -12.97 16.70 -14.83
CA LEU A 138 -11.86 16.44 -15.75
C LEU A 138 -11.07 17.73 -16.00
N LYS A 139 -9.77 17.67 -15.72
CA LYS A 139 -8.82 18.71 -16.10
C LYS A 139 -7.87 18.20 -17.17
N ALA A 140 -7.59 19.04 -18.14
CA ALA A 140 -6.70 18.73 -19.24
C ALA A 140 -5.73 19.90 -19.46
N THR A 141 -4.43 19.60 -19.48
CA THR A 141 -3.38 20.55 -19.81
C THR A 141 -2.71 20.13 -21.11
N ILE A 142 -2.60 21.07 -22.04
CA ILE A 142 -1.95 20.90 -23.33
C ILE A 142 -0.51 21.38 -23.19
N LYS A 143 0.43 20.65 -23.78
CA LYS A 143 1.86 20.95 -23.78
C LYS A 143 2.36 21.09 -25.21
N TYR A 144 3.15 22.12 -25.48
CA TYR A 144 3.82 22.29 -26.76
C TYR A 144 4.83 21.16 -26.97
N VAL A 145 4.79 20.52 -28.14
CA VAL A 145 5.81 19.54 -28.57
C VAL A 145 6.71 20.19 -29.59
N ASP A 146 7.99 20.29 -29.25
CA ASP A 146 9.01 20.87 -30.11
C ASP A 146 9.61 19.80 -31.02
N LEU A 147 8.89 19.47 -32.09
CA LEU A 147 9.32 18.45 -33.06
C LEU A 147 10.63 18.82 -33.75
N GLU A 148 10.90 20.11 -33.97
CA GLU A 148 12.11 20.56 -34.65
C GLU A 148 13.36 20.29 -33.81
N ASN A 149 13.38 20.80 -32.56
CA ASN A 149 14.51 20.59 -31.67
C ASN A 149 14.66 19.12 -31.26
N LEU A 150 13.55 18.40 -31.08
CA LEU A 150 13.60 16.97 -30.81
C LEU A 150 14.30 16.21 -31.94
N MET A 151 13.97 16.52 -33.20
CA MET A 151 14.58 15.86 -34.36
C MET A 151 16.05 16.26 -34.54
N SER A 152 16.39 17.54 -34.37
CA SER A 152 17.77 18.01 -34.52
C SER A 152 18.70 17.50 -33.42
N ASP A 153 18.29 17.61 -32.16
CA ASP A 153 19.16 17.32 -31.00
C ASP A 153 19.40 15.82 -30.83
N LEU A 154 18.46 14.99 -31.27
CA LEU A 154 18.58 13.53 -31.28
C LEU A 154 19.09 12.99 -32.61
N ASN A 155 19.29 13.84 -33.62
CA ASN A 155 19.67 13.48 -34.98
C ASN A 155 18.78 12.38 -35.58
N ILE A 156 17.46 12.55 -35.44
CA ILE A 156 16.45 11.61 -35.92
C ILE A 156 15.89 12.13 -37.25
N ASN A 157 15.67 11.21 -38.21
CA ASN A 157 14.95 11.50 -39.45
C ASN A 157 13.69 10.62 -39.55
N ILE A 158 12.53 11.24 -39.77
CA ILE A 158 11.22 10.59 -39.87
C ILE A 158 10.55 11.08 -41.16
N PRO A 159 10.14 10.17 -42.05
CA PRO A 159 9.37 10.56 -43.24
C PRO A 159 8.11 11.34 -42.85
N GLU A 160 7.81 12.39 -43.60
CA GLU A 160 6.57 13.20 -43.46
C GLU A 160 6.40 13.94 -42.12
N ILE A 161 7.45 13.99 -41.29
CA ILE A 161 7.40 14.69 -40.00
C ILE A 161 7.08 16.18 -40.15
N GLN A 162 7.49 16.81 -41.25
CA GLN A 162 7.21 18.21 -41.55
C GLN A 162 5.71 18.52 -41.72
N ASN A 163 4.90 17.51 -42.01
CA ASN A 163 3.44 17.62 -42.10
C ASN A 163 2.74 17.19 -40.79
N THR A 164 3.50 16.79 -39.78
CA THR A 164 2.99 16.30 -38.50
C THR A 164 2.87 17.45 -37.52
N LYS A 165 1.68 17.60 -36.93
CA LYS A 165 1.41 18.46 -35.78
C LYS A 165 1.20 17.59 -34.57
N MET A 166 1.80 17.96 -33.45
CA MET A 166 1.70 17.21 -32.21
C MET A 166 1.64 18.13 -31.01
N VAL A 167 0.83 17.76 -30.02
CA VAL A 167 0.87 18.33 -28.67
C VAL A 167 0.81 17.20 -27.64
N GLY A 168 1.44 17.42 -26.49
CA GLY A 168 1.25 16.57 -25.33
C GLY A 168 -0.05 16.93 -24.63
N ILE A 169 -0.75 15.94 -24.09
CA ILE A 169 -1.91 16.16 -23.22
C ILE A 169 -1.70 15.45 -21.89
N GLU A 170 -1.94 16.19 -20.81
CA GLU A 170 -1.96 15.69 -19.43
C GLU A 170 -3.39 15.78 -18.91
N LEU A 171 -3.95 14.63 -18.53
CA LEU A 171 -5.30 14.48 -18.04
C LEU A 171 -5.27 14.17 -16.55
N ASN A 172 -6.08 14.89 -15.79
CA ASN A 172 -6.35 14.61 -14.38
C ASN A 172 -7.84 14.35 -14.22
N LEU A 173 -8.14 13.10 -13.89
CA LEU A 173 -9.48 12.58 -13.67
C LEU A 173 -9.70 12.38 -12.18
N SER A 174 -10.74 12.99 -11.61
CA SER A 174 -11.21 12.67 -10.26
C SER A 174 -12.47 11.81 -10.35
N TYR A 175 -12.55 10.74 -9.56
CA TYR A 175 -13.70 9.85 -9.54
C TYR A 175 -13.94 9.31 -8.12
N LYS A 176 -15.13 8.74 -7.92
CA LYS A 176 -15.55 8.17 -6.65
C LYS A 176 -15.88 6.70 -6.84
N VAL A 177 -15.27 5.86 -6.01
CA VAL A 177 -15.57 4.44 -5.92
C VAL A 177 -16.61 4.25 -4.82
N ASN A 178 -17.69 3.55 -5.13
CA ASN A 178 -18.84 3.34 -4.25
C ASN A 178 -18.98 1.85 -3.93
N LEU A 179 -19.32 1.53 -2.68
CA LEU A 179 -19.75 0.21 -2.25
C LEU A 179 -20.81 0.38 -1.17
N LYS A 180 -22.06 -0.01 -1.45
CA LYS A 180 -23.22 0.26 -0.58
C LYS A 180 -23.27 1.77 -0.24
N GLU A 181 -23.21 2.12 1.03
CA GLU A 181 -23.16 3.52 1.52
C GLU A 181 -21.74 4.06 1.67
N LEU A 182 -20.73 3.19 1.58
CA LEU A 182 -19.32 3.58 1.65
C LEU A 182 -18.85 4.13 0.30
N ASN A 183 -17.93 5.08 0.39
CA ASN A 183 -17.29 5.62 -0.79
C ASN A 183 -15.88 6.11 -0.52
N LYS A 184 -15.09 6.16 -1.60
CA LYS A 184 -13.72 6.65 -1.63
C LYS A 184 -13.51 7.51 -2.87
N SER A 185 -13.06 8.73 -2.67
CA SER A 185 -12.56 9.57 -3.77
C SER A 185 -11.15 9.14 -4.15
N ASP A 186 -10.88 9.10 -5.45
CA ASP A 186 -9.59 8.77 -6.04
C ASP A 186 -9.34 9.66 -7.27
N SER A 187 -8.09 9.68 -7.72
CA SER A 187 -7.68 10.45 -8.90
C SER A 187 -6.71 9.68 -9.77
N LEU A 188 -6.80 9.88 -11.08
CA LEU A 188 -5.93 9.28 -12.08
C LEU A 188 -5.28 10.37 -12.95
N TYR A 189 -3.96 10.30 -13.06
CA TYR A 189 -3.18 11.13 -13.97
C TYR A 189 -2.77 10.29 -15.17
N LYS A 190 -3.13 10.73 -16.38
CA LYS A 190 -2.75 10.08 -17.63
C LYS A 190 -2.13 11.10 -18.57
N SER A 191 -1.07 10.72 -19.27
CA SER A 191 -0.48 11.51 -20.35
C SER A 191 -0.66 10.79 -21.69
N SER A 192 -0.80 11.55 -22.77
CA SER A 192 -0.87 11.05 -24.15
C SER A 192 -0.37 12.14 -25.11
N ASN A 193 -0.37 11.88 -26.42
CA ASN A 193 -0.11 12.89 -27.44
C ASN A 193 -1.28 12.97 -28.43
N VAL A 194 -1.66 14.17 -28.82
CA VAL A 194 -2.64 14.41 -29.89
C VAL A 194 -1.86 14.71 -31.17
N THR A 195 -2.09 13.93 -32.23
CA THR A 195 -1.34 14.05 -33.50
C THR A 195 -2.27 13.92 -34.71
N ASN A 196 -1.92 14.56 -35.81
CA ASN A 196 -2.59 14.36 -37.11
C ASN A 196 -1.93 13.24 -37.94
N ASN A 197 -0.83 12.65 -37.44
CA ASN A 197 -0.13 11.56 -38.08
C ASN A 197 0.38 10.57 -37.03
N ILE A 198 -0.40 9.52 -36.77
CA ILE A 198 -0.09 8.49 -35.76
C ILE A 198 1.13 7.67 -36.17
N ASP A 199 1.30 7.38 -37.46
CA ASP A 199 2.40 6.54 -37.95
C ASP A 199 3.75 7.25 -37.78
N ALA A 200 3.84 8.53 -38.16
CA ALA A 200 5.02 9.35 -37.94
C ALA A 200 5.33 9.51 -36.45
N ALA A 201 4.31 9.75 -35.62
CA ALA A 201 4.44 9.86 -34.17
C ALA A 201 4.95 8.55 -33.53
N THR A 202 4.42 7.42 -33.96
CA THR A 202 4.82 6.10 -33.48
C THR A 202 6.27 5.78 -33.87
N LEU A 203 6.65 6.06 -35.12
CA LEU A 203 8.03 5.89 -35.58
C LEU A 203 8.99 6.81 -34.81
N LEU A 204 8.57 8.04 -34.54
CA LEU A 204 9.33 8.99 -33.74
C LEU A 204 9.57 8.47 -32.32
N ASN A 205 8.52 8.04 -31.61
CA ASN A 205 8.64 7.45 -30.26
C ASN A 205 9.60 6.26 -30.25
N ASN A 206 9.52 5.38 -31.24
CA ASN A 206 10.42 4.24 -31.34
C ASN A 206 11.89 4.69 -31.53
N LYS A 207 12.15 5.69 -32.37
CA LYS A 207 13.52 6.22 -32.57
C LYS A 207 14.04 6.98 -31.36
N ILE A 208 13.21 7.76 -30.68
CA ILE A 208 13.56 8.40 -29.39
C ILE A 208 13.92 7.31 -28.38
N TYR A 209 13.09 6.28 -28.26
CA TYR A 209 13.34 5.20 -27.31
C TYR A 209 14.68 4.53 -27.59
N LEU A 210 14.98 4.18 -28.86
CA LEU A 210 16.27 3.63 -29.26
C LEU A 210 17.44 4.55 -28.94
N PHE A 211 17.26 5.86 -29.08
CA PHE A 211 18.26 6.85 -28.70
C PHE A 211 18.53 6.84 -27.18
N LEU A 212 17.48 6.86 -26.37
CA LEU A 212 17.59 6.84 -24.91
C LEU A 212 18.07 5.48 -24.37
N GLN A 213 17.83 4.40 -25.12
CA GLN A 213 17.99 3.02 -24.67
C GLN A 213 19.41 2.71 -24.18
N THR A 214 20.47 3.29 -24.78
CA THR A 214 21.85 3.04 -24.33
C THR A 214 22.04 3.47 -22.88
N GLU A 215 21.51 4.63 -22.49
CA GLU A 215 21.64 5.14 -21.13
C GLU A 215 20.64 4.44 -20.20
N LEU A 216 19.39 4.28 -20.65
CA LEU A 216 18.37 3.57 -19.87
C LEU A 216 18.76 2.11 -19.58
N ASN A 217 19.49 1.44 -20.48
CA ASN A 217 20.00 0.09 -20.26
C ASN A 217 20.96 0.03 -19.07
N LYS A 218 21.78 1.07 -18.83
CA LYS A 218 22.67 1.12 -17.65
C LYS A 218 21.84 1.10 -16.37
N PHE A 219 20.84 1.99 -16.29
CA PHE A 219 19.91 2.02 -15.17
C PHE A 219 19.21 0.67 -14.99
N MET A 220 18.68 0.07 -16.06
CA MET A 220 17.98 -1.20 -16.00
C MET A 220 18.90 -2.35 -15.53
N THR A 221 20.12 -2.45 -16.04
CA THR A 221 21.08 -3.49 -15.64
C THR A 221 21.47 -3.35 -14.17
N GLU A 222 21.72 -2.13 -13.70
CA GLU A 222 22.08 -1.87 -12.29
C GLU A 222 20.90 -2.07 -11.32
N ASN A 223 19.66 -2.02 -11.81
CA ASN A 223 18.45 -2.06 -11.00
C ASN A 223 17.52 -3.23 -11.35
N ALA A 224 18.05 -4.26 -12.03
CA ALA A 224 17.31 -5.49 -12.30
C ALA A 224 16.96 -6.21 -10.98
N GLU A 225 17.88 -6.18 -10.02
CA GLU A 225 17.67 -6.67 -8.66
C GLU A 225 18.22 -5.65 -7.64
N ILE A 226 17.33 -5.08 -6.83
CA ILE A 226 17.62 -4.06 -5.83
C ILE A 226 17.53 -4.69 -4.45
N ASP A 227 18.66 -4.82 -3.77
CA ASP A 227 18.72 -5.24 -2.37
C ASP A 227 18.28 -4.07 -1.46
N LEU A 228 17.10 -4.21 -0.85
CA LEU A 228 16.45 -3.17 -0.03
C LEU A 228 17.32 -2.74 1.18
N ASN A 229 18.13 -3.63 1.74
CA ASN A 229 18.93 -3.32 2.92
C ASN A 229 20.33 -2.77 2.60
N LYS A 230 20.79 -2.90 1.35
CA LYS A 230 22.11 -2.40 0.91
C LYS A 230 22.04 -1.14 0.04
N THR A 231 20.88 -0.85 -0.55
CA THR A 231 20.71 0.29 -1.45
C THR A 231 20.33 1.54 -0.67
N GLU A 232 21.13 2.61 -0.77
CA GLU A 232 20.99 3.81 0.08
C GLU A 232 19.61 4.48 -0.05
N GLU A 233 19.03 4.53 -1.27
CA GLU A 233 17.70 5.10 -1.49
C GLU A 233 16.57 4.34 -0.77
N PHE A 234 16.81 3.07 -0.42
CA PHE A 234 15.84 2.19 0.25
C PHE A 234 16.11 2.06 1.75
N LYS A 235 17.22 2.60 2.25
CA LYS A 235 17.64 2.49 3.65
C LYS A 235 16.61 3.01 4.64
N LYS A 236 15.91 4.10 4.29
CA LYS A 236 14.81 4.61 5.13
C LYS A 236 13.68 3.59 5.28
N ILE A 237 13.33 2.91 4.18
CA ILE A 237 12.29 1.88 4.13
C ILE A 237 12.73 0.66 4.95
N TYR A 238 13.99 0.23 4.83
CA TYR A 238 14.55 -0.84 5.66
C TYR A 238 14.55 -0.49 7.14
N ASN A 239 15.05 0.70 7.49
CA ASN A 239 15.15 1.16 8.87
C ASN A 239 13.77 1.31 9.52
N SER A 240 12.77 1.81 8.79
CA SER A 240 11.39 1.90 9.25
C SER A 240 10.61 0.59 9.09
N PHE A 241 11.23 -0.43 8.48
CA PHE A 241 10.63 -1.71 8.12
C PHE A 241 9.29 -1.58 7.35
N ASP A 242 9.23 -0.63 6.40
CA ASP A 242 8.04 -0.33 5.60
C ASP A 242 7.94 -1.17 4.32
N ILE A 243 8.17 -2.48 4.44
CA ILE A 243 8.39 -3.36 3.30
C ILE A 243 7.13 -3.69 2.48
N SER A 244 5.93 -3.36 2.96
CA SER A 244 4.65 -3.58 2.27
C SER A 244 4.10 -2.34 1.54
N SER A 245 4.68 -1.15 1.79
CA SER A 245 4.21 0.09 1.16
C SER A 245 4.69 0.19 -0.28
N LEU A 246 3.81 -0.13 -1.22
CA LEU A 246 4.07 0.02 -2.66
C LEU A 246 4.44 1.45 -3.04
N THR A 247 3.89 2.45 -2.36
CA THR A 247 4.26 3.84 -2.66
C THR A 247 5.64 4.20 -2.13
N SER A 248 5.99 3.80 -0.90
CA SER A 248 7.34 4.05 -0.37
C SER A 248 8.39 3.42 -1.29
N LEU A 249 8.15 2.17 -1.72
CA LEU A 249 9.01 1.46 -2.66
C LEU A 249 9.04 2.12 -4.05
N GLY A 250 7.88 2.49 -4.59
CA GLY A 250 7.76 3.12 -5.90
C GLY A 250 8.39 4.51 -5.97
N ASP A 251 8.20 5.33 -4.94
CA ASP A 251 8.81 6.65 -4.83
C ASP A 251 10.34 6.56 -4.71
N ALA A 252 10.86 5.54 -4.01
CA ALA A 252 12.30 5.33 -3.94
C ALA A 252 12.90 5.00 -5.33
N ILE A 253 12.29 4.09 -6.10
CA ILE A 253 12.74 3.79 -7.47
C ILE A 253 12.58 5.03 -8.37
N LYS A 254 11.45 5.73 -8.27
CA LYS A 254 11.18 6.95 -9.04
C LYS A 254 12.23 8.02 -8.79
N ASN A 255 12.55 8.30 -7.53
CA ASN A 255 13.57 9.28 -7.15
C ASN A 255 14.96 8.84 -7.64
N LYS A 256 15.29 7.55 -7.49
CA LYS A 256 16.54 6.98 -8.00
C LYS A 256 16.66 7.16 -9.52
N PHE A 257 15.59 6.90 -10.27
CA PHE A 257 15.53 7.11 -11.71
C PHE A 257 15.67 8.58 -12.10
N GLN A 258 14.96 9.49 -11.43
CA GLN A 258 15.06 10.91 -11.70
C GLN A 258 16.47 11.46 -11.44
N ASN A 259 17.15 10.98 -10.40
CA ASN A 259 18.54 11.35 -10.13
C ASN A 259 19.48 10.76 -11.17
N PHE A 260 19.29 9.48 -11.55
CA PHE A 260 20.04 8.88 -12.66
C PHE A 260 19.99 9.72 -13.93
N ILE A 261 18.80 10.18 -14.35
CA ILE A 261 18.67 11.04 -15.54
C ILE A 261 19.45 12.35 -15.38
N LYS A 262 19.36 13.00 -14.21
CA LYS A 262 20.08 14.26 -13.90
C LYS A 262 21.59 14.09 -13.91
N ASP A 263 22.08 12.94 -13.45
CA ASP A 263 23.52 12.66 -13.33
C ASP A 263 24.11 12.06 -14.62
N SER A 264 23.26 11.64 -15.57
CA SER A 264 23.66 11.08 -16.86
C SER A 264 23.89 12.12 -17.96
N ASP A 265 24.33 11.65 -19.13
CA ASP A 265 24.41 12.45 -20.35
C ASP A 265 23.04 12.92 -20.87
N LEU A 266 21.94 12.36 -20.35
CA LEU A 266 20.59 12.75 -20.75
C LEU A 266 20.15 14.11 -20.19
N GLN A 267 20.85 14.63 -19.17
CA GLN A 267 20.53 15.93 -18.56
C GLN A 267 20.58 17.12 -19.53
N LYS A 268 21.32 16.98 -20.65
CA LYS A 268 21.46 18.02 -21.68
C LYS A 268 20.21 18.17 -22.55
N TYR A 269 19.30 17.20 -22.52
CA TYR A 269 18.04 17.22 -23.26
C TYR A 269 16.92 17.79 -22.39
N LYS A 270 15.88 18.34 -23.01
CA LYS A 270 14.70 18.89 -22.31
C LYS A 270 13.78 17.77 -21.80
N ILE A 271 14.30 16.96 -20.88
CA ILE A 271 13.55 15.89 -20.20
C ILE A 271 12.84 16.47 -18.98
N LYS A 272 11.53 16.24 -18.91
CA LYS A 272 10.67 16.49 -17.75
C LYS A 272 10.00 15.17 -17.35
N PHE A 273 9.44 15.13 -16.15
CA PHE A 273 8.74 13.96 -15.63
C PHE A 273 7.26 14.27 -15.45
N ASN A 274 6.41 13.42 -16.01
CA ASN A 274 4.96 13.53 -15.90
C ASN A 274 4.49 13.10 -14.51
N SER A 275 3.28 13.51 -14.13
CA SER A 275 2.62 13.08 -12.89
C SER A 275 2.00 11.68 -12.97
N THR A 276 2.23 10.94 -14.06
CA THR A 276 1.74 9.57 -14.24
C THR A 276 2.43 8.58 -13.31
N GLU A 277 1.88 7.37 -13.20
CA GLU A 277 2.54 6.27 -12.49
C GLU A 277 3.84 5.89 -13.21
N PHE A 278 4.93 5.80 -12.44
CA PHE A 278 6.25 5.45 -12.98
C PHE A 278 6.42 3.93 -13.14
N LEU A 279 5.85 3.17 -12.20
CA LEU A 279 5.89 1.71 -12.22
C LEU A 279 4.64 1.17 -12.89
N ALA A 280 4.82 0.18 -13.76
CA ALA A 280 3.73 -0.56 -14.40
C ALA A 280 3.77 -2.05 -13.99
N ASN A 281 2.63 -2.73 -14.11
CA ASN A 281 2.47 -4.17 -13.85
C ASN A 281 3.08 -4.64 -12.52
N THR A 282 2.98 -3.80 -11.48
CA THR A 282 3.58 -4.09 -10.17
C THR A 282 2.97 -5.35 -9.56
N LYS A 283 3.81 -6.29 -9.13
CA LYS A 283 3.40 -7.48 -8.38
C LYS A 283 4.06 -7.47 -7.01
N SER A 284 3.25 -7.30 -5.97
CA SER A 284 3.73 -7.33 -4.59
C SER A 284 3.82 -8.75 -4.06
N PHE A 285 4.81 -9.02 -3.21
CA PHE A 285 4.82 -10.20 -2.34
C PHE A 285 3.50 -10.35 -1.57
N PHE A 286 2.96 -9.20 -1.15
CA PHE A 286 1.73 -9.09 -0.37
C PHE A 286 0.45 -9.18 -1.22
N ASP A 287 0.54 -9.25 -2.56
CA ASP A 287 -0.62 -9.48 -3.42
C ASP A 287 -0.84 -10.97 -3.71
N ASN A 288 0.12 -11.85 -3.40
CA ASN A 288 0.01 -13.28 -3.67
C ASN A 288 -0.83 -13.97 -2.58
N ASN A 289 -2.00 -14.50 -2.95
CA ASN A 289 -2.90 -15.22 -2.04
C ASN A 289 -2.23 -16.32 -1.21
N ASP A 290 -1.24 -17.07 -1.70
CA ASP A 290 -0.65 -18.17 -0.92
C ASP A 290 0.28 -17.66 0.19
N ASN A 291 0.98 -16.57 -0.07
CA ASN A 291 1.85 -15.89 0.90
C ASN A 291 1.03 -14.98 1.81
N PHE A 292 0.05 -14.27 1.24
CA PHE A 292 -0.74 -13.25 1.89
C PHE A 292 -1.90 -13.83 2.70
N SER A 293 -2.61 -14.87 2.26
CA SER A 293 -3.72 -15.40 3.07
C SER A 293 -3.21 -15.89 4.42
N LYS A 294 -2.02 -16.50 4.48
CA LYS A 294 -1.40 -16.87 5.77
C LYS A 294 -0.87 -15.65 6.50
N TRP A 295 -0.12 -14.77 5.84
CA TRP A 295 0.42 -13.56 6.45
C TRP A 295 -0.67 -12.63 7.01
N ALA A 296 -1.69 -12.31 6.23
CA ALA A 296 -2.80 -11.41 6.55
C ALA A 296 -3.87 -12.04 7.42
N ASN A 297 -4.10 -13.36 7.32
CA ASN A 297 -4.79 -14.01 8.42
C ASN A 297 -3.96 -13.75 9.68
N ASN A 298 -2.67 -14.15 9.74
CA ASN A 298 -1.81 -14.20 10.96
C ASN A 298 -1.23 -12.89 11.48
N ASN A 299 -1.35 -11.81 10.73
CA ASN A 299 -0.99 -10.44 11.09
C ASN A 299 -2.20 -9.50 11.03
N GLY A 300 -3.32 -9.97 10.50
CA GLY A 300 -4.55 -9.21 10.40
C GLY A 300 -5.18 -8.94 11.75
N ALA A 301 -6.00 -7.90 11.78
CA ALA A 301 -6.97 -7.69 12.84
C ALA A 301 -7.94 -8.89 12.86
N ILE A 302 -8.15 -9.53 14.02
CA ILE A 302 -9.23 -10.52 14.17
C ILE A 302 -10.54 -9.87 13.72
N ASN A 303 -11.08 -10.37 12.61
CA ASN A 303 -12.31 -9.86 12.03
C ASN A 303 -13.49 -10.23 12.94
N SER A 304 -14.44 -9.32 13.15
CA SER A 304 -15.67 -9.59 13.90
C SER A 304 -16.51 -10.72 13.30
N ASN A 305 -16.33 -10.98 12.01
CA ASN A 305 -17.14 -11.94 11.25
C ASN A 305 -16.50 -13.35 11.18
N TRP A 306 -15.33 -13.56 11.79
CA TRP A 306 -14.75 -14.89 11.89
C TRP A 306 -15.55 -15.72 12.90
N THR A 307 -15.87 -16.96 12.53
CA THR A 307 -16.49 -17.90 13.46
C THR A 307 -15.56 -18.17 14.64
N ILE A 308 -16.13 -18.48 15.81
CA ILE A 308 -15.38 -18.90 16.99
C ILE A 308 -14.37 -20.03 16.64
N SER A 309 -14.70 -20.92 15.70
CA SER A 309 -13.79 -21.99 15.26
C SER A 309 -12.55 -21.50 14.50
N ILE A 310 -12.70 -20.52 13.59
CA ILE A 310 -11.58 -19.94 12.82
C ILE A 310 -10.70 -19.12 13.74
N ILE A 311 -11.32 -18.32 14.61
CA ILE A 311 -10.66 -17.56 15.67
C ILE A 311 -9.90 -18.50 16.62
N ASN A 312 -10.48 -19.63 17.01
CA ASN A 312 -9.82 -20.59 17.88
C ASN A 312 -8.59 -21.22 17.22
N GLN A 313 -8.65 -21.59 15.94
CA GLN A 313 -7.49 -22.14 15.23
C GLN A 313 -6.37 -21.10 15.07
N TYR A 314 -6.76 -19.88 14.76
CA TYR A 314 -5.86 -18.75 14.58
C TYR A 314 -5.11 -18.38 15.86
N LEU A 315 -5.87 -18.29 16.95
CA LEU A 315 -5.39 -17.78 18.22
C LEU A 315 -4.74 -18.85 19.09
N ALA A 316 -5.10 -20.12 18.91
CA ALA A 316 -4.41 -21.27 19.48
C ALA A 316 -2.99 -21.47 18.90
N ASN A 317 -2.53 -20.61 17.99
CA ASN A 317 -1.17 -20.58 17.47
C ASN A 317 -0.40 -19.30 17.84
N SER A 318 -1.01 -18.36 18.57
CA SER A 318 -0.42 -17.03 18.86
C SER A 318 -0.20 -16.75 20.35
N MET A 319 -0.73 -17.59 21.25
CA MET A 319 -0.56 -17.42 22.70
C MET A 319 0.91 -17.55 23.13
N PRO A 320 1.40 -16.73 24.09
CA PRO A 320 2.80 -16.73 24.51
C PRO A 320 3.32 -18.09 24.97
N TYR A 321 2.47 -18.87 25.66
CA TYR A 321 2.87 -20.20 26.16
C TYR A 321 3.20 -21.20 25.03
N LEU A 322 2.71 -20.98 23.80
CA LEU A 322 3.02 -21.82 22.64
C LEU A 322 4.38 -21.51 22.03
N PHE A 323 4.86 -20.28 22.24
CA PHE A 323 6.18 -19.82 21.81
C PHE A 323 7.22 -20.17 22.86
N PHE A 324 6.89 -19.93 24.14
CA PHE A 324 7.87 -19.90 25.23
C PHE A 324 7.68 -20.99 26.30
N GLY A 325 6.56 -21.73 26.27
CA GLY A 325 6.21 -22.68 27.32
C GLY A 325 5.44 -22.05 28.49
N THR A 326 5.14 -22.86 29.50
CA THR A 326 4.42 -22.44 30.71
C THR A 326 5.36 -22.27 31.89
N GLY A 327 5.21 -21.18 32.67
CA GLY A 327 6.01 -20.88 33.85
C GLY A 327 6.34 -19.39 33.99
N ASP A 328 7.15 -19.07 34.99
CA ASP A 328 7.68 -17.72 35.18
C ASP A 328 8.77 -17.42 34.14
N SER A 329 8.72 -16.23 33.56
CA SER A 329 9.69 -15.73 32.57
C SER A 329 11.16 -15.82 33.01
N SER A 330 11.44 -15.78 34.31
CA SER A 330 12.80 -15.96 34.85
C SER A 330 13.34 -17.39 34.68
N ASN A 331 12.46 -18.37 34.49
CA ASN A 331 12.76 -19.80 34.46
C ASN A 331 12.45 -20.45 33.09
N LEU A 332 11.95 -19.67 32.11
CA LEU A 332 11.62 -20.17 30.78
C LEU A 332 12.85 -20.14 29.87
N GLU A 333 13.51 -21.28 29.71
CA GLU A 333 14.66 -21.44 28.79
C GLU A 333 14.29 -21.07 27.34
N ASN A 334 13.04 -21.30 26.93
CA ASN A 334 12.55 -21.00 25.60
C ASN A 334 12.17 -19.52 25.39
N LEU A 335 12.22 -18.66 26.41
CA LEU A 335 11.94 -17.23 26.29
C LEU A 335 13.14 -16.48 25.66
N THR A 336 13.39 -16.78 24.39
CA THR A 336 14.49 -16.24 23.59
C THR A 336 13.97 -15.67 22.26
N ALA A 337 14.76 -14.75 21.69
CA ALA A 337 14.43 -14.16 20.40
C ALA A 337 14.44 -15.21 19.27
N ASP A 338 15.40 -16.14 19.28
CA ASP A 338 15.47 -17.23 18.30
C ASP A 338 14.22 -18.12 18.32
N THR A 339 13.78 -18.53 19.52
CA THR A 339 12.56 -19.33 19.66
C THR A 339 11.35 -18.56 19.14
N PHE A 340 11.26 -17.26 19.45
CA PHE A 340 10.21 -16.41 18.91
C PHE A 340 10.24 -16.37 17.38
N VAL A 341 11.39 -16.03 16.78
CA VAL A 341 11.54 -15.87 15.32
C VAL A 341 11.20 -17.16 14.60
N ASN A 342 11.71 -18.31 15.05
CA ASN A 342 11.43 -19.60 14.44
C ASN A 342 9.92 -19.91 14.46
N LYS A 343 9.27 -19.76 15.63
CA LYS A 343 7.82 -19.99 15.76
C LYS A 343 7.00 -18.99 14.95
N TYR A 344 7.45 -17.75 14.89
CA TYR A 344 6.77 -16.69 14.15
C TYR A 344 6.86 -16.91 12.64
N LEU A 345 8.02 -17.34 12.13
CA LEU A 345 8.19 -17.76 10.74
C LEU A 345 7.32 -18.98 10.39
N GLU A 346 7.31 -20.00 11.25
CA GLU A 346 6.50 -21.21 11.05
C GLU A 346 5.00 -20.91 11.03
N ASN A 347 4.52 -20.15 12.02
CA ASN A 347 3.09 -20.06 12.32
C ASN A 347 2.44 -18.79 11.79
N ASN A 348 3.17 -17.67 11.71
CA ASN A 348 2.58 -16.36 11.40
C ASN A 348 2.95 -15.85 10.01
N ILE A 349 4.20 -16.03 9.57
CA ILE A 349 4.69 -15.48 8.30
C ILE A 349 5.47 -16.51 7.46
N PRO A 350 4.87 -17.68 7.12
CA PRO A 350 5.60 -18.77 6.44
C PRO A 350 6.14 -18.41 5.06
N GLY A 351 5.56 -17.41 4.36
CA GLY A 351 6.11 -16.92 3.10
C GLY A 351 7.46 -16.21 3.24
N PHE A 352 7.87 -15.87 4.46
CA PHE A 352 9.20 -15.32 4.78
C PHE A 352 10.17 -16.40 5.27
N ASN A 353 9.73 -17.65 5.41
CA ASN A 353 10.59 -18.77 5.74
C ASN A 353 11.30 -19.28 4.47
N ILE A 354 12.38 -18.58 4.09
CA ILE A 354 13.21 -18.91 2.92
C ILE A 354 14.52 -19.60 3.34
N GLU A 355 15.21 -20.26 2.41
CA GLU A 355 16.49 -20.93 2.69
C GLU A 355 17.63 -19.92 2.93
N ASP A 356 18.70 -20.35 3.59
CA ASP A 356 19.87 -19.50 3.83
C ASP A 356 20.52 -19.06 2.51
N GLY A 357 20.96 -17.79 2.47
CA GLY A 357 21.51 -17.18 1.26
C GLY A 357 20.49 -16.83 0.17
N GLN A 358 19.19 -17.05 0.40
CA GLN A 358 18.13 -16.62 -0.52
C GLN A 358 17.62 -15.21 -0.22
N PHE A 359 16.87 -14.68 -1.18
CA PHE A 359 16.23 -13.38 -1.12
C PHE A 359 14.72 -13.52 -1.26
N ILE A 360 13.97 -12.75 -0.47
CA ILE A 360 12.54 -12.56 -0.68
C ILE A 360 12.37 -11.46 -1.72
N THR A 361 11.64 -11.75 -2.79
CA THR A 361 11.20 -10.72 -3.74
C THR A 361 9.97 -10.01 -3.17
N LEU A 362 10.14 -8.75 -2.76
CA LEU A 362 9.08 -7.92 -2.19
C LEU A 362 8.19 -7.29 -3.26
N LEU A 363 8.79 -6.88 -4.38
CA LEU A 363 8.09 -6.22 -5.49
C LEU A 363 8.77 -6.60 -6.80
N THR A 364 7.98 -6.95 -7.81
CA THR A 364 8.42 -6.91 -9.22
C THR A 364 7.68 -5.82 -9.97
N PHE A 365 8.33 -5.19 -10.93
CA PHE A 365 7.77 -4.05 -11.66
C PHE A 365 8.35 -3.93 -13.08
N ASN A 366 7.59 -3.30 -13.96
CA ASN A 366 8.09 -2.71 -15.21
C ASN A 366 8.17 -1.18 -15.05
N LEU A 367 8.87 -0.52 -15.97
CA LEU A 367 8.97 0.94 -16.01
C LEU A 367 8.12 1.48 -17.17
N ASP A 368 7.24 2.43 -16.87
CA ASP A 368 6.39 3.09 -17.86
C ASP A 368 7.11 4.30 -18.48
N LEU A 369 7.27 4.30 -19.80
CA LEU A 369 7.87 5.42 -20.53
C LEU A 369 7.00 6.67 -20.52
N SER A 370 5.68 6.54 -20.29
CA SER A 370 4.76 7.69 -20.17
C SER A 370 5.12 8.65 -19.05
N PHE A 371 5.95 8.21 -18.11
CA PHE A 371 6.54 9.05 -17.09
C PHE A 371 7.56 10.07 -17.64
N ILE A 372 8.17 9.80 -18.79
CA ILE A 372 9.17 10.67 -19.42
C ILE A 372 8.49 11.58 -20.45
N ASN A 373 8.70 12.89 -20.28
CA ASN A 373 8.36 13.90 -21.28
C ASN A 373 9.66 14.44 -21.89
N LEU A 374 9.79 14.41 -23.21
CA LEU A 374 10.98 14.87 -23.92
C LEU A 374 10.58 15.93 -24.94
N TYR A 375 11.09 17.15 -24.77
CA TYR A 375 10.70 18.32 -25.58
C TYR A 375 9.16 18.50 -25.69
N GLY A 376 8.44 18.18 -24.61
CA GLY A 376 6.98 18.26 -24.57
C GLY A 376 6.24 17.01 -25.05
N MET A 377 6.92 16.10 -25.76
CA MET A 377 6.35 14.82 -26.20
C MET A 377 6.30 13.84 -25.03
N ASN A 378 5.13 13.27 -24.77
CA ASN A 378 4.99 12.17 -23.80
C ASN A 378 5.46 10.87 -24.46
N LEU A 379 6.46 10.20 -23.89
CA LEU A 379 6.87 8.91 -24.43
C LEU A 379 5.82 7.84 -24.11
N SER A 380 5.92 6.68 -24.75
CA SER A 380 4.92 5.65 -24.59
C SER A 380 5.47 4.23 -24.70
N GLY A 381 4.81 3.32 -23.99
CA GLY A 381 5.20 1.91 -23.87
C GLY A 381 5.96 1.59 -22.58
N LEU A 382 6.40 0.35 -22.47
CA LEU A 382 7.22 -0.11 -21.35
C LEU A 382 8.69 -0.09 -21.75
N MET A 383 9.57 0.22 -20.80
CA MET A 383 11.00 0.05 -21.02
C MET A 383 11.32 -1.43 -21.31
N SER A 384 12.22 -1.63 -22.27
CA SER A 384 12.68 -2.94 -22.75
C SER A 384 14.20 -2.98 -22.90
N THR A 385 14.82 -4.00 -22.33
CA THR A 385 16.23 -4.28 -22.56
C THR A 385 16.40 -4.85 -23.96
N ARG A 386 17.45 -4.42 -24.66
CA ARG A 386 17.95 -5.13 -25.84
C ARG A 386 18.90 -6.22 -25.36
N VAL A 387 18.43 -7.47 -25.36
CA VAL A 387 19.28 -8.64 -25.17
C VAL A 387 19.17 -9.47 -26.45
N GLU A 388 20.29 -9.65 -27.14
CA GLU A 388 20.43 -10.56 -28.28
C GLU A 388 19.35 -10.39 -29.38
N GLU A 389 19.19 -9.16 -29.89
CA GLU A 389 18.20 -8.81 -30.94
C GLU A 389 16.72 -9.01 -30.58
N SER A 390 16.42 -9.38 -29.33
CA SER A 390 15.06 -9.40 -28.79
C SER A 390 14.79 -8.18 -27.90
N ASN A 391 13.64 -7.53 -28.10
CA ASN A 391 13.14 -6.48 -27.20
C ASN A 391 12.39 -7.15 -26.05
N GLN A 392 13.07 -7.48 -24.96
CA GLN A 392 12.45 -8.00 -23.76
C GLN A 392 12.04 -6.84 -22.85
N VAL A 393 10.78 -6.78 -22.42
CA VAL A 393 10.32 -5.80 -21.43
C VAL A 393 11.15 -5.96 -20.16
N PHE A 394 11.71 -4.86 -19.66
CA PHE A 394 12.51 -4.85 -18.44
C PHE A 394 11.64 -5.20 -17.24
N GLU A 395 12.08 -6.17 -16.44
CA GLU A 395 11.50 -6.49 -15.14
C GLU A 395 12.54 -6.19 -14.06
N GLY A 396 12.24 -5.21 -13.22
CA GLY A 396 13.01 -4.92 -12.02
C GLY A 396 12.41 -5.63 -10.80
N LYS A 397 13.26 -5.95 -9.82
CA LYS A 397 12.85 -6.60 -8.57
C LYS A 397 13.44 -5.85 -7.38
N ILE A 398 12.64 -5.64 -6.35
CA ILE A 398 13.11 -5.25 -5.03
C ILE A 398 13.15 -6.49 -4.15
N THR A 399 14.31 -6.78 -3.59
CA THR A 399 14.55 -7.98 -2.78
C THR A 399 15.01 -7.62 -1.37
N LEU A 400 14.80 -8.53 -0.43
CA LEU A 400 15.31 -8.46 0.93
C LEU A 400 16.03 -9.78 1.25
N SER A 401 17.30 -9.69 1.64
CA SER A 401 18.09 -10.85 2.04
C SER A 401 17.51 -11.51 3.30
N LYS A 402 17.64 -12.83 3.41
CA LYS A 402 17.22 -13.57 4.62
C LYS A 402 17.90 -13.02 5.87
N GLU A 403 19.19 -12.70 5.79
CA GLU A 403 19.97 -12.19 6.92
C GLU A 403 19.40 -10.86 7.41
N ALA A 404 19.08 -9.93 6.51
CA ALA A 404 18.54 -8.63 6.88
C ALA A 404 17.09 -8.71 7.39
N LEU A 405 16.28 -9.63 6.86
CA LEU A 405 14.96 -9.95 7.42
C LEU A 405 15.10 -10.53 8.83
N ASN A 406 15.95 -11.54 9.00
CA ASN A 406 16.18 -12.20 10.28
C ASN A 406 16.68 -11.21 11.31
N GLN A 407 17.60 -10.29 10.96
CA GLN A 407 18.02 -9.23 11.88
C GLN A 407 16.84 -8.41 12.41
N LYS A 408 15.92 -8.00 11.53
CA LYS A 408 14.73 -7.23 11.92
C LYS A 408 13.77 -8.05 12.79
N LEU A 409 13.55 -9.32 12.44
CA LEU A 409 12.72 -10.23 13.24
C LEU A 409 13.35 -10.57 14.60
N GLN A 410 14.67 -10.67 14.68
CA GLN A 410 15.42 -10.88 15.92
C GLN A 410 15.34 -9.67 16.83
N ASN A 411 15.48 -8.46 16.29
CA ASN A 411 15.26 -7.22 17.04
C ASN A 411 13.83 -7.18 17.60
N TYR A 412 12.84 -7.52 16.77
CA TYR A 412 11.44 -7.62 17.21
C TYR A 412 11.23 -8.68 18.31
N GLY A 413 11.77 -9.89 18.13
CA GLY A 413 11.69 -10.97 19.12
C GLY A 413 12.38 -10.61 20.44
N LYS A 414 13.52 -9.93 20.38
CA LYS A 414 14.23 -9.43 21.57
C LYS A 414 13.38 -8.43 22.33
N ILE A 415 12.73 -7.49 21.65
CA ILE A 415 11.81 -6.53 22.29
C ILE A 415 10.67 -7.26 23.02
N ILE A 416 10.05 -8.26 22.39
CA ILE A 416 8.97 -9.05 22.99
C ILE A 416 9.45 -9.83 24.22
N VAL A 417 10.61 -10.48 24.11
CA VAL A 417 11.22 -11.24 25.21
C VAL A 417 11.54 -10.33 26.39
N GLU A 418 12.15 -9.18 26.15
CA GLU A 418 12.47 -8.20 27.19
C GLU A 418 11.21 -7.60 27.81
N PHE A 419 10.13 -7.42 27.04
CA PHE A 419 8.83 -7.01 27.59
C PHE A 419 8.32 -8.03 28.62
N TYR A 420 8.31 -9.32 28.29
CA TYR A 420 7.86 -10.36 29.23
C TYR A 420 8.76 -10.51 30.45
N LYS A 421 10.09 -10.37 30.28
CA LYS A 421 11.04 -10.40 31.39
C LYS A 421 10.90 -9.18 32.31
N ASN A 422 10.78 -7.97 31.74
CA ASN A 422 10.60 -6.73 32.50
C ASN A 422 9.42 -6.85 33.47
N TYR A 423 8.31 -7.38 32.97
CA TYR A 423 7.10 -7.57 33.77
C TYR A 423 7.04 -8.91 34.50
N SER A 424 8.16 -9.62 34.65
CA SER A 424 8.26 -10.93 35.33
C SER A 424 7.06 -11.83 35.02
N ALA A 425 6.74 -11.96 33.74
CA ALA A 425 5.49 -12.55 33.29
C ALA A 425 5.39 -14.02 33.74
N HIS A 426 4.21 -14.43 34.18
CA HIS A 426 3.86 -15.82 34.40
C HIS A 426 2.95 -16.28 33.25
N LEU A 427 3.42 -17.25 32.47
CA LEU A 427 2.72 -17.76 31.29
C LEU A 427 2.07 -19.11 31.61
N GLU A 428 0.77 -19.22 31.41
CA GLU A 428 0.04 -20.48 31.50
C GLU A 428 -0.78 -20.72 30.24
N LYS A 429 -1.37 -21.91 30.14
CA LYS A 429 -2.36 -22.19 29.12
C LYS A 429 -3.52 -21.20 29.27
N TYR A 430 -3.65 -20.30 28.30
CA TYR A 430 -4.66 -19.25 28.21
C TYR A 430 -4.57 -18.11 29.24
N LYS A 431 -3.65 -18.15 30.21
CA LYS A 431 -3.51 -17.07 31.20
C LYS A 431 -2.12 -16.47 31.15
N THR A 432 -2.06 -15.15 31.27
CA THR A 432 -0.80 -14.43 31.45
C THR A 432 -0.96 -13.50 32.64
N SER A 433 0.01 -13.54 33.55
CA SER A 433 0.10 -12.55 34.64
C SER A 433 1.34 -11.70 34.44
N LEU A 434 1.21 -10.38 34.61
CA LEU A 434 2.30 -9.42 34.53
C LEU A 434 2.49 -8.76 35.89
N LYS A 435 3.72 -8.74 36.41
CA LYS A 435 4.10 -8.00 37.60
C LYS A 435 4.64 -6.63 37.18
N VAL A 436 3.99 -5.57 37.67
CA VAL A 436 4.36 -4.18 37.37
C VAL A 436 4.85 -3.48 38.64
N SER A 437 5.61 -2.40 38.47
CA SER A 437 6.03 -1.58 39.62
C SER A 437 4.82 -1.03 40.39
N THR A 438 4.99 -0.73 41.68
CA THR A 438 3.94 -0.14 42.52
C THR A 438 3.40 1.16 41.93
N GLU A 439 4.25 1.97 41.31
CA GLU A 439 3.85 3.23 40.65
C GLU A 439 2.90 2.98 39.48
N ILE A 440 3.25 2.03 38.58
CA ILE A 440 2.40 1.67 37.45
C ILE A 440 1.10 1.01 37.93
N PHE A 441 1.18 0.16 38.95
CA PHE A 441 0.01 -0.48 39.54
C PHE A 441 -0.98 0.54 40.09
N GLU A 442 -0.52 1.47 40.91
CA GLU A 442 -1.36 2.52 41.49
C GLU A 442 -1.91 3.46 40.40
N LYS A 443 -1.13 3.79 39.37
CA LYS A 443 -1.61 4.56 38.21
C LYS A 443 -2.77 3.87 37.50
N LEU A 444 -2.68 2.56 37.27
CA LEU A 444 -3.78 1.78 36.66
C LEU A 444 -4.99 1.68 37.60
N LYS A 445 -4.75 1.46 38.89
CA LYS A 445 -5.77 1.29 39.92
C LYS A 445 -6.58 2.57 40.16
N THR A 446 -5.98 3.74 40.17
CA THR A 446 -6.67 5.01 40.43
C THR A 446 -7.22 5.70 39.18
N SER A 447 -6.80 5.30 37.97
CA SER A 447 -7.30 5.87 36.71
C SER A 447 -8.82 5.76 36.55
N GLU A 448 -9.47 6.80 36.04
CA GLU A 448 -10.88 6.75 35.63
C GLU A 448 -11.08 5.95 34.32
N ASP A 449 -10.08 5.97 33.43
CA ASP A 449 -10.08 5.17 32.20
C ASP A 449 -9.65 3.74 32.51
N LYS A 450 -10.63 2.84 32.61
CA LYS A 450 -10.44 1.39 32.83
C LYS A 450 -10.32 0.58 31.54
N SER A 451 -10.11 1.22 30.39
CA SER A 451 -10.05 0.51 29.12
C SER A 451 -8.76 -0.31 28.96
N ALA A 452 -8.85 -1.41 28.22
CA ALA A 452 -7.69 -2.19 27.77
C ALA A 452 -6.69 -1.33 26.98
N LYS A 453 -7.18 -0.35 26.21
CA LYS A 453 -6.34 0.61 25.48
C LYS A 453 -5.47 1.43 26.42
N PHE A 454 -6.04 1.96 27.50
CA PHE A 454 -5.30 2.69 28.52
C PHE A 454 -4.28 1.80 29.23
N LEU A 455 -4.66 0.57 29.58
CA LEU A 455 -3.77 -0.39 30.22
C LEU A 455 -2.55 -0.70 29.35
N PHE A 456 -2.75 -1.10 28.09
CA PHE A 456 -1.63 -1.42 27.20
C PHE A 456 -0.79 -0.21 26.84
N LYS A 457 -1.40 0.98 26.67
CA LYS A 457 -0.64 2.22 26.50
C LYS A 457 0.26 2.49 27.71
N THR A 458 -0.25 2.30 28.92
CA THR A 458 0.52 2.51 30.15
C THR A 458 1.70 1.55 30.24
N LEU A 459 1.49 0.25 29.96
CA LEU A 459 2.57 -0.75 29.93
C LEU A 459 3.59 -0.48 28.83
N LYS A 460 3.12 -0.03 27.66
CA LYS A 460 4.01 0.35 26.56
C LYS A 460 4.88 1.53 26.94
N ASP A 461 4.26 2.62 27.38
CA ASP A 461 4.94 3.87 27.68
C ASP A 461 5.95 3.67 28.82
N ASP A 462 5.64 2.85 29.83
CA ASP A 462 6.60 2.45 30.87
C ASP A 462 7.79 1.69 30.27
N PHE A 463 7.53 0.67 29.46
CA PHE A 463 8.57 -0.17 28.88
C PHE A 463 9.50 0.60 27.93
N ILE A 464 8.96 1.36 26.98
CA ILE A 464 9.77 2.07 25.97
C ILE A 464 10.58 3.24 26.56
N ASN A 465 10.12 3.82 27.68
CA ASN A 465 10.83 4.91 28.34
C ASN A 465 11.79 4.44 29.44
N ASN A 466 11.77 3.14 29.77
CA ASN A 466 12.68 2.55 30.75
C ASN A 466 14.14 2.71 30.27
N PRO A 467 15.06 3.25 31.10
CA PRO A 467 16.46 3.48 30.73
C PRO A 467 17.20 2.23 30.23
N ILE A 468 16.79 1.03 30.65
CA ILE A 468 17.38 -0.24 30.25
C ILE A 468 16.93 -0.62 28.83
N PHE A 469 15.65 -0.42 28.50
CA PHE A 469 15.05 -0.94 27.25
C PHE A 469 14.93 0.11 26.14
N LYS A 470 14.99 1.41 26.45
CA LYS A 470 14.88 2.49 25.46
C LYS A 470 15.96 2.49 24.36
N ASN A 471 17.05 1.74 24.59
CA ASN A 471 18.16 1.59 23.65
C ASN A 471 18.14 0.24 22.91
N LEU A 472 17.09 -0.57 23.08
CA LEU A 472 16.92 -1.78 22.26
C LEU A 472 16.84 -1.37 20.78
N GLU A 473 17.53 -2.11 19.93
CA GLU A 473 17.50 -1.86 18.49
C GLU A 473 16.06 -1.93 17.97
N ASP A 474 15.71 -0.99 17.10
CA ASP A 474 14.38 -0.86 16.47
C ASP A 474 13.19 -0.66 17.45
N ILE A 475 13.44 -0.33 18.72
CA ILE A 475 12.36 -0.02 19.69
C ILE A 475 11.48 1.17 19.25
N ASN A 476 12.03 2.08 18.46
CA ASN A 476 11.34 3.26 17.93
C ASN A 476 10.30 2.92 16.84
N ILE A 477 10.34 1.72 16.27
CA ILE A 477 9.34 1.23 15.30
C ILE A 477 8.48 0.10 15.88
N PHE A 478 8.53 -0.09 17.21
CA PHE A 478 7.70 -1.03 17.94
C PHE A 478 6.51 -0.32 18.59
N ASP A 479 5.35 -0.97 18.58
CA ASP A 479 4.15 -0.46 19.25
C ASP A 479 3.32 -1.59 19.86
N ILE A 480 2.52 -1.24 20.87
CA ILE A 480 1.56 -2.14 21.51
C ILE A 480 0.18 -1.53 21.33
N ASN A 481 -0.73 -2.29 20.72
CA ASN A 481 -2.09 -1.83 20.47
C ASN A 481 -3.15 -2.87 20.90
N ASN A 482 -4.38 -2.38 21.02
CA ASN A 482 -5.56 -3.20 21.20
C ASN A 482 -6.44 -3.09 19.96
N ASN A 483 -6.74 -4.22 19.35
CA ASN A 483 -7.54 -4.25 18.13
C ASN A 483 -9.06 -4.30 18.41
N LYS A 484 -9.50 -4.43 19.68
CA LYS A 484 -10.93 -4.32 20.08
C LYS A 484 -11.14 -3.43 21.29
N SER A 485 -11.94 -2.38 21.13
CA SER A 485 -12.11 -1.25 22.06
C SER A 485 -12.90 -1.54 23.35
N THR A 486 -13.42 -2.74 23.56
CA THR A 486 -14.44 -3.00 24.61
C THR A 486 -13.93 -3.65 25.89
N GLY A 487 -12.65 -4.05 25.96
CA GLY A 487 -12.07 -4.66 27.16
C GLY A 487 -11.91 -3.65 28.29
N THR A 488 -12.27 -4.04 29.51
CA THR A 488 -12.09 -3.22 30.71
C THR A 488 -11.46 -4.04 31.82
N TYR A 489 -10.56 -3.44 32.60
CA TYR A 489 -9.95 -4.11 33.73
C TYR A 489 -10.61 -3.71 35.06
N VAL A 490 -10.65 -4.65 36.00
CA VAL A 490 -11.29 -4.48 37.31
C VAL A 490 -10.34 -4.92 38.43
N LEU A 491 -10.44 -4.27 39.59
CA LEU A 491 -9.72 -4.69 40.80
C LEU A 491 -10.45 -5.88 41.42
N GLN A 492 -9.71 -6.97 41.65
CA GLN A 492 -10.19 -8.18 42.29
C GLN A 492 -9.98 -8.14 43.81
N GLU A 493 -10.64 -9.04 44.53
CA GLU A 493 -10.52 -9.18 45.99
C GLU A 493 -9.10 -9.53 46.45
N ASP A 494 -8.35 -10.25 45.61
CA ASP A 494 -6.94 -10.59 45.85
C ASP A 494 -5.98 -9.41 45.62
N GLY A 495 -6.51 -8.24 45.29
CA GLY A 495 -5.76 -7.01 45.04
C GLY A 495 -5.12 -6.93 43.66
N SER A 496 -5.36 -7.88 42.75
CA SER A 496 -4.88 -7.83 41.37
C SER A 496 -5.82 -7.06 40.44
N LEU A 497 -5.30 -6.53 39.34
CA LEU A 497 -6.13 -5.97 38.27
C LEU A 497 -6.35 -7.02 37.19
N TYR A 498 -7.58 -7.46 37.03
CA TYR A 498 -7.98 -8.46 36.05
C TYR A 498 -8.55 -7.78 34.81
N LEU A 499 -7.95 -8.04 33.65
CA LEU A 499 -8.50 -7.62 32.36
C LEU A 499 -9.47 -8.67 31.83
N GLY A 500 -10.76 -8.33 31.89
CA GLY A 500 -11.87 -9.19 31.48
C GLY A 500 -12.74 -8.57 30.39
N TYR A 501 -13.81 -9.27 30.05
CA TYR A 501 -14.88 -8.74 29.21
C TYR A 501 -16.05 -8.28 30.08
N LYS A 502 -16.56 -7.06 29.84
CA LYS A 502 -17.86 -6.67 30.35
C LYS A 502 -18.92 -7.33 29.48
N ARG A 503 -19.51 -8.41 30.00
CA ARG A 503 -20.55 -9.20 29.31
C ARG A 503 -21.81 -8.36 29.15
N ASP A 504 -21.90 -7.59 28.07
CA ASP A 504 -23.18 -7.02 27.65
C ASP A 504 -24.00 -8.14 27.01
N SER A 505 -25.22 -8.36 27.49
CA SER A 505 -26.02 -9.57 27.22
C SER A 505 -26.41 -9.75 25.75
N ASN A 506 -26.23 -8.72 24.93
CA ASN A 506 -26.56 -8.73 23.50
C ASN A 506 -25.33 -8.73 22.59
N ASP A 507 -24.11 -8.64 23.12
CA ASP A 507 -22.90 -8.51 22.31
C ASP A 507 -21.99 -9.74 22.43
N ARG A 508 -22.06 -10.62 21.42
CA ARG A 508 -21.18 -11.81 21.29
C ARG A 508 -19.77 -11.46 20.80
N ARG A 509 -19.43 -10.17 20.69
CA ARG A 509 -18.11 -9.75 20.18
C ARG A 509 -17.03 -9.86 21.26
N PHE A 510 -15.86 -10.34 20.81
CA PHE A 510 -14.66 -10.57 21.61
C PHE A 510 -14.14 -9.33 22.35
N GLY A 511 -13.56 -9.53 23.54
CA GLY A 511 -13.31 -8.47 24.53
C GLY A 511 -12.03 -7.65 24.38
N TRP A 512 -10.87 -8.24 24.06
CA TRP A 512 -9.60 -7.51 23.91
C TRP A 512 -8.49 -8.40 23.35
N THR A 513 -7.41 -7.77 22.85
CA THR A 513 -6.17 -8.43 22.36
C THR A 513 -4.94 -7.60 22.73
N LEU A 514 -3.82 -8.22 23.12
CA LEU A 514 -2.53 -7.55 23.30
C LEU A 514 -1.64 -7.74 22.07
N ASN A 515 -1.72 -6.80 21.11
CA ASN A 515 -0.92 -6.92 19.90
C ASN A 515 0.39 -6.16 20.04
N PHE A 516 1.48 -6.86 19.78
CA PHE A 516 2.76 -6.27 19.46
C PHE A 516 2.79 -5.99 17.96
N THR A 517 3.27 -4.82 17.58
CA THR A 517 3.39 -4.40 16.18
C THR A 517 4.76 -3.82 15.90
N PHE A 518 5.21 -3.94 14.65
CA PHE A 518 6.56 -3.58 14.23
C PHE A 518 6.57 -2.98 12.82
N GLY A 519 7.34 -1.91 12.64
CA GLY A 519 7.45 -1.12 11.42
C GLY A 519 6.54 0.11 11.40
N SER A 520 6.85 1.10 10.54
CA SER A 520 6.19 2.41 10.51
C SER A 520 4.70 2.38 10.12
N ASN A 521 4.28 1.34 9.39
CA ASN A 521 2.88 1.09 9.06
C ASN A 521 2.29 -0.08 9.88
N GLN A 522 2.98 -0.51 10.94
CA GLN A 522 2.60 -1.65 11.77
C GLN A 522 2.37 -2.94 10.95
N ASN A 523 3.18 -3.09 9.90
CA ASN A 523 3.07 -4.13 8.87
C ASN A 523 3.30 -5.53 9.43
N ILE A 524 4.11 -5.66 10.49
CA ILE A 524 4.32 -6.92 11.22
C ILE A 524 3.54 -6.86 12.54
N ARG A 525 2.83 -7.93 12.86
CA ARG A 525 2.03 -8.05 14.07
C ARG A 525 2.20 -9.40 14.74
N TYR A 526 2.38 -9.39 16.05
CA TYR A 526 2.26 -10.56 16.90
C TYR A 526 1.14 -10.32 17.92
N THR A 527 0.01 -11.00 17.73
CA THR A 527 -1.11 -10.96 18.67
C THR A 527 -0.81 -11.89 19.84
N SER A 528 -0.31 -11.34 20.93
CA SER A 528 -0.28 -12.07 22.20
C SER A 528 -1.61 -11.90 22.92
N ASN A 529 -1.95 -12.82 23.84
CA ASN A 529 -3.02 -12.68 24.83
C ASN A 529 -4.33 -12.02 24.35
N PHE A 530 -5.42 -12.77 24.36
CA PHE A 530 -6.73 -12.24 23.98
C PHE A 530 -7.80 -12.80 24.89
N TYR A 531 -8.97 -12.17 24.90
CA TYR A 531 -10.11 -12.68 25.65
C TYR A 531 -10.87 -13.80 24.91
N PHE A 532 -10.93 -14.92 25.59
CA PHE A 532 -11.84 -16.06 25.48
C PHE A 532 -12.43 -16.25 26.88
N PRO A 533 -13.60 -16.89 27.07
CA PRO A 533 -14.13 -17.17 28.42
C PRO A 533 -13.14 -17.83 29.40
N GLU A 534 -12.08 -18.46 28.87
CA GLU A 534 -11.05 -19.19 29.62
C GLU A 534 -9.69 -18.47 29.69
N SER A 535 -9.50 -17.36 28.96
CA SER A 535 -8.24 -16.62 28.95
C SER A 535 -8.30 -15.32 29.71
N SER A 536 -7.19 -14.96 30.33
CA SER A 536 -7.12 -13.78 31.20
C SER A 536 -5.73 -13.15 31.20
N LEU A 537 -5.72 -11.83 31.35
CA LEU A 537 -4.53 -11.06 31.67
C LEU A 537 -4.71 -10.46 33.07
N THR A 538 -3.79 -10.76 33.97
CA THR A 538 -3.80 -10.24 35.34
C THR A 538 -2.57 -9.35 35.55
N ILE A 539 -2.76 -8.17 36.14
CA ILE A 539 -1.68 -7.27 36.55
C ILE A 539 -1.54 -7.32 38.07
N ILE A 540 -0.31 -7.48 38.54
CA ILE A 540 0.02 -7.65 39.96
C ILE A 540 1.10 -6.62 40.33
N SER A 541 1.01 -5.99 41.50
CA SER A 541 2.08 -5.12 42.00
C SER A 541 3.30 -5.95 42.42
N THR A 542 4.51 -5.50 42.10
CA THR A 542 5.71 -5.92 42.83
C THR A 542 5.68 -5.29 44.22
N ASN A 543 5.85 -6.09 45.27
CA ASN A 543 6.00 -5.62 46.66
C ASN A 543 7.41 -5.12 46.92
#